data_AF-A0A971U5L4-F1
#
_entry.id   AF-A0A971U5L4-F1
#
_cell.length_a   1.000
_cell.length_b   1.000
_cell.length_c   1.000
_cell.angle_alpha   90.00
_cell.angle_beta   90.00
_cell.angle_gamma   90.00
#
_symmetry.space_group_name_H-M   'P 1'
#
loop_
_entity.id
_entity.type
_entity.pdbx_description
1 polymer ?
#
loop_
_entity_poly.entity_id
_entity_poly.type
_entity_poly.pdbx_seq_one_letter_code
_entity_poly.pdbx_strand_id
1 'polypeptide(L)'
;MKEKKTILTWAVAALFLLVLLAQFVSCEKYILPELTISQDTIIFSHNIDSAYLDVHSNVIWEIETPDITYSDQWIIVKPNWADGDTTVVFKTTLNEGPMRQTQARIFSETIEHHLLLIQEGAPEKPEDSENP
;
A
#
# COMPACT_ATOMS: atom_id res chain seq x y z
N MET A 1 -11.70 -41.81 55.40
CA MET A 1 -11.15 -42.05 54.04
C MET A 1 -11.96 -41.40 52.90
N LYS A 2 -13.24 -41.05 53.10
CA LYS A 2 -14.09 -40.39 52.08
C LYS A 2 -13.73 -38.91 51.83
N GLU A 3 -13.50 -38.12 52.88
CA GLU A 3 -13.21 -36.67 52.75
C GLU A 3 -11.95 -36.32 51.95
N LYS A 4 -10.88 -37.09 52.11
CA LYS A 4 -9.61 -36.88 51.36
C LYS A 4 -9.78 -37.08 49.85
N LYS A 5 -10.67 -38.00 49.42
CA LYS A 5 -10.98 -38.23 48.00
C LYS A 5 -11.77 -37.06 47.42
N THR A 6 -12.71 -36.50 48.17
CA THR A 6 -13.52 -35.36 47.74
C THR A 6 -12.64 -34.13 47.49
N ILE A 7 -11.76 -33.78 48.44
CA ILE A 7 -10.88 -32.60 48.31
C ILE A 7 -9.94 -32.73 47.10
N LEU A 8 -9.36 -33.92 46.89
CA LEU A 8 -8.48 -34.18 45.75
C LEU A 8 -9.22 -34.03 44.41
N THR A 9 -10.48 -34.47 44.34
CA THR A 9 -11.29 -34.41 43.12
C THR A 9 -11.65 -32.96 42.77
N TRP A 10 -11.95 -32.13 43.78
CA TRP A 10 -12.25 -30.71 43.59
C TRP A 10 -11.01 -29.92 43.20
N ALA A 11 -9.84 -30.22 43.78
CA ALA A 11 -8.58 -29.60 43.40
C ALA A 11 -8.21 -29.90 41.93
N VAL A 12 -8.40 -31.16 41.49
CA VAL A 12 -8.16 -31.55 40.09
C VAL A 12 -9.15 -30.88 39.14
N ALA A 13 -10.43 -30.79 39.51
CA ALA A 13 -11.44 -30.11 38.70
C ALA A 13 -11.17 -28.60 38.58
N ALA A 14 -10.76 -27.95 39.68
CA ALA A 14 -10.38 -26.53 39.68
C ALA A 14 -9.14 -26.28 38.82
N LEU A 15 -8.13 -27.16 38.88
CA LEU A 15 -6.94 -27.07 38.04
C LEU A 15 -7.29 -27.24 36.55
N PHE A 16 -8.15 -28.22 36.21
CA PHE A 16 -8.64 -28.41 34.85
C PHE A 16 -9.41 -27.19 34.33
N LEU A 17 -10.26 -26.60 35.17
CA LEU A 17 -10.98 -25.38 34.82
C LEU A 17 -10.04 -24.19 34.60
N LEU A 18 -8.99 -24.06 35.42
CA LEU A 18 -7.97 -23.01 35.27
C LEU A 18 -7.17 -23.16 33.96
N VAL A 19 -6.80 -24.39 33.60
CA VAL A 19 -6.13 -24.70 32.31
C VAL A 19 -7.07 -24.47 31.13
N LEU A 20 -8.36 -24.78 31.27
CA LEU A 20 -9.40 -24.48 30.28
C LEU A 20 -9.66 -22.98 30.14
N LEU A 21 -9.56 -22.20 31.22
CA LEU A 21 -9.69 -20.74 31.15
C LEU A 21 -8.43 -20.09 30.58
N ALA A 22 -7.23 -20.61 30.88
CA ALA A 22 -5.97 -20.08 30.38
C ALA A 22 -5.84 -20.13 28.85
N GLN A 23 -6.43 -21.14 28.19
CA GLN A 23 -6.49 -21.20 26.72
C GLN A 23 -7.41 -20.13 26.10
N PHE A 24 -8.34 -19.55 26.86
CA PHE A 24 -9.13 -18.39 26.41
C PHE A 24 -8.47 -17.04 26.71
N VAL A 25 -7.33 -17.01 27.41
CA VAL A 25 -6.56 -15.77 27.70
C VAL A 25 -5.63 -15.40 26.52
N SER A 26 -5.58 -16.20 25.46
CA SER A 26 -4.92 -15.80 24.21
C SER A 26 -5.78 -14.80 23.45
N CYS A 27 -5.94 -13.61 24.02
CA CYS A 27 -6.38 -12.43 23.30
C CYS A 27 -5.18 -11.98 22.45
N GLU A 28 -4.94 -12.66 21.33
CA GLU A 28 -4.07 -12.11 20.29
C GLU A 28 -4.62 -10.73 19.96
N LYS A 29 -3.81 -9.69 20.19
CA LYS A 29 -4.20 -8.32 19.93
C LYS A 29 -4.52 -8.24 18.43
N TYR A 30 -5.81 -8.21 18.09
CA TYR A 30 -6.25 -8.05 16.72
C TYR A 30 -5.84 -6.65 16.26
N ILE A 31 -4.80 -6.58 15.44
CA ILE A 31 -4.35 -5.35 14.80
C ILE A 31 -5.14 -5.25 13.50
N LEU A 32 -5.95 -4.20 13.36
CA LEU A 32 -6.67 -3.94 12.12
C LEU A 32 -5.67 -3.63 11.00
N PRO A 33 -5.90 -4.14 9.78
CA PRO A 33 -5.08 -3.77 8.64
C PRO A 33 -5.17 -2.25 8.42
N GLU A 34 -4.03 -1.64 8.16
CA GLU A 34 -3.87 -0.23 7.87
C GLU A 34 -2.99 -0.08 6.64
N LEU A 35 -3.44 0.77 5.72
CA LEU A 35 -2.72 1.15 4.52
C LEU A 35 -3.16 2.57 4.20
N THR A 36 -2.22 3.51 4.14
CA THR A 36 -2.45 4.91 3.79
C THR A 36 -1.32 5.43 2.91
N ILE A 37 -1.63 6.45 2.12
CA ILE A 37 -0.69 7.08 1.19
C ILE A 37 -0.57 8.58 1.52
N SER A 38 0.62 9.13 1.38
CA SER A 38 0.92 10.54 1.70
C SER A 38 0.22 11.56 0.80
N GLN A 39 -0.16 11.17 -0.41
CA GLN A 39 -0.87 12.02 -1.38
C GLN A 39 -1.68 11.15 -2.35
N ASP A 40 -2.72 11.73 -2.95
CA ASP A 40 -3.62 11.08 -3.91
C ASP A 40 -3.32 11.46 -5.37
N THR A 41 -2.45 12.45 -5.58
CA THR A 41 -2.10 12.98 -6.89
C THR A 41 -0.60 13.27 -6.96
N ILE A 42 0.03 12.88 -8.08
CA ILE A 42 1.41 13.26 -8.42
C ILE A 42 1.40 13.91 -9.79
N ILE A 43 2.00 15.09 -9.89
CA ILE A 43 2.17 15.81 -11.15
C ILE A 43 3.66 15.84 -11.48
N PHE A 44 4.01 15.30 -12.64
CA PHE A 44 5.37 15.31 -13.19
C PHE A 44 5.49 16.37 -14.27
N SER A 45 6.67 16.98 -14.35
CA SER A 45 7.02 17.79 -15.52
C SER A 45 7.06 16.96 -16.80
N HIS A 46 7.00 17.61 -17.96
CA HIS A 46 7.15 16.93 -19.25
C HIS A 46 8.53 16.26 -19.43
N ASN A 47 9.53 16.63 -18.62
CA ASN A 47 10.86 16.02 -18.63
C ASN A 47 10.87 14.65 -17.95
N ILE A 48 12.03 13.98 -18.01
CA ILE A 48 12.29 12.82 -17.14
C ILE A 48 12.30 13.33 -15.70
N ASP A 49 11.39 12.81 -14.88
CA ASP A 49 11.14 13.30 -13.54
C ASP A 49 11.02 12.14 -12.54
N SER A 50 11.10 12.44 -11.26
CA SER A 50 10.92 11.46 -10.19
C SER A 50 10.19 12.06 -9.01
N ALA A 51 9.23 11.31 -8.47
CA ALA A 51 8.44 11.69 -7.32
C ALA A 51 8.43 10.56 -6.29
N TYR A 52 8.20 10.96 -5.04
CA TYR A 52 8.20 10.06 -3.90
C TYR A 52 6.79 9.99 -3.30
N LEU A 53 6.38 8.79 -2.93
CA LEU A 53 5.14 8.52 -2.23
C LEU A 53 5.47 7.73 -0.97
N ASP A 54 5.25 8.31 0.20
CA ASP A 54 5.31 7.56 1.45
C ASP A 54 4.02 6.75 1.60
N VAL A 55 4.19 5.45 1.81
CA VAL A 55 3.15 4.47 2.15
C VAL A 55 3.32 4.10 3.62
N HIS A 56 2.28 4.32 4.43
CA HIS A 56 2.23 3.86 5.81
C HIS A 56 1.32 2.64 5.90
N SER A 57 1.85 1.52 6.38
CA SER A 57 1.15 0.23 6.36
C SER A 57 1.61 -0.69 7.49
N ASN A 58 0.70 -1.55 7.94
CA ASN A 58 1.02 -2.69 8.81
C ASN A 58 0.75 -4.04 8.11
N VAL A 59 0.51 -4.01 6.80
CA VAL A 59 0.27 -5.17 5.94
C VAL A 59 1.21 -5.14 4.72
N ILE A 60 1.28 -6.28 4.04
CA ILE A 60 1.84 -6.39 2.69
C ILE A 60 0.91 -5.68 1.71
N TRP A 61 1.50 -4.92 0.80
CA TRP A 61 0.79 -4.18 -0.24
C TRP A 61 1.51 -4.26 -1.59
N GLU A 62 0.77 -3.97 -2.66
CA GLU A 62 1.24 -3.93 -4.05
C GLU A 62 0.73 -2.66 -4.76
N ILE A 63 1.47 -2.21 -5.77
CA ILE A 63 1.13 -1.08 -6.65
C ILE A 63 1.08 -1.54 -8.10
N GLU A 64 -0.04 -1.26 -8.74
CA GLU A 64 -0.28 -1.53 -10.16
C GLU A 64 -0.65 -0.23 -10.90
N THR A 65 -0.25 -0.13 -12.18
CA THR A 65 -0.70 0.92 -13.11
C THR A 65 -1.43 0.24 -14.27
N PRO A 66 -2.71 -0.16 -14.09
CA PRO A 66 -3.42 -1.04 -15.02
C PRO A 66 -3.55 -0.49 -16.44
N ASP A 67 -3.60 0.84 -16.59
CA ASP A 67 -3.75 1.48 -17.91
C ASP A 67 -2.42 1.61 -18.67
N ILE A 68 -1.29 1.29 -18.03
CA ILE A 68 0.04 1.37 -18.65
C ILE A 68 0.41 0.02 -19.22
N THR A 69 0.49 -0.02 -20.55
CA THR A 69 0.92 -1.21 -21.29
C THR A 69 2.44 -1.29 -21.36
N TYR A 70 2.98 -2.49 -21.58
CA TYR A 70 4.43 -2.70 -21.76
C TYR A 70 5.00 -1.87 -22.93
N SER A 71 4.22 -1.66 -23.99
CA SER A 71 4.61 -0.86 -25.16
C SER A 71 4.60 0.65 -24.92
N ASP A 72 3.89 1.12 -23.89
CA ASP A 72 3.75 2.54 -23.53
C ASP A 72 4.16 2.75 -22.07
N GLN A 73 5.25 2.08 -21.65
CA GLN A 73 5.72 2.15 -20.28
C GLN A 73 6.41 3.49 -20.01
N TRP A 74 5.61 4.50 -19.75
CA TRP A 74 6.09 5.85 -19.49
C TRP A 74 6.35 6.15 -18.01
N ILE A 75 5.90 5.26 -17.11
CA ILE A 75 6.20 5.33 -15.68
C ILE A 75 6.80 4.02 -15.18
N ILE A 76 7.71 4.14 -14.23
CA ILE A 76 8.33 3.03 -13.52
C ILE A 76 8.11 3.27 -12.02
N VAL A 77 7.65 2.25 -11.31
CA VAL A 77 7.36 2.29 -9.86
C VAL A 77 8.30 1.34 -9.12
N LYS A 78 8.99 1.83 -8.09
CA LYS A 78 9.89 1.00 -7.26
C LYS A 78 9.88 1.40 -5.77
N PRO A 79 9.76 0.44 -4.82
CA PRO A 79 9.31 -0.92 -5.07
C PRO A 79 7.83 -0.93 -5.50
N ASN A 80 7.39 -1.94 -6.25
CA ASN A 80 5.99 -2.12 -6.61
C ASN A 80 5.23 -2.99 -5.58
N TRP A 81 5.91 -3.49 -4.56
CA TRP A 81 5.30 -4.17 -3.41
C TRP A 81 6.25 -4.05 -2.22
N ALA A 82 5.72 -4.04 -1.00
CA ALA A 82 6.53 -4.14 0.22
C ALA A 82 5.70 -4.68 1.39
N ASP A 83 6.38 -4.90 2.51
CA ASP A 83 5.76 -5.15 3.81
C ASP A 83 6.03 -3.95 4.72
N GLY A 84 4.96 -3.38 5.27
CA GLY A 84 5.03 -2.23 6.17
C GLY A 84 5.32 -0.89 5.48
N ASP A 85 5.80 0.06 6.29
CA ASP A 85 6.11 1.43 5.86
C ASP A 85 7.23 1.47 4.83
N THR A 86 7.04 2.25 3.76
CA THR A 86 8.00 2.32 2.66
C THR A 86 7.79 3.60 1.84
N THR A 87 8.89 4.19 1.38
CA THR A 87 8.87 5.24 0.36
C THR A 87 8.96 4.62 -1.04
N VAL A 88 7.94 4.85 -1.86
CA VAL A 88 7.87 4.43 -3.27
C VAL A 88 8.38 5.55 -4.16
N VAL A 89 9.18 5.20 -5.16
CA VAL A 89 9.67 6.11 -6.19
C VAL A 89 8.93 5.84 -7.49
N PHE A 90 8.29 6.89 -8.00
CA PHE A 90 7.75 6.94 -9.34
C PHE A 90 8.74 7.69 -10.23
N LYS A 91 9.09 7.12 -11.39
CA LYS A 91 9.98 7.73 -12.37
C LYS A 91 9.33 7.75 -13.74
N THR A 92 9.30 8.91 -14.39
CA THR A 92 8.73 9.08 -15.73
C THR A 92 9.78 9.05 -16.83
N THR A 93 9.34 8.80 -18.07
CA THR A 93 10.11 9.08 -19.29
C THR A 93 9.80 10.49 -19.80
N LEU A 94 10.61 11.00 -20.73
CA LEU A 94 10.33 12.26 -21.42
C LEU A 94 8.97 12.18 -22.13
N ASN A 95 8.15 13.23 -21.98
CA ASN A 95 6.92 13.41 -22.74
C ASN A 95 7.13 14.49 -23.81
N GLU A 96 7.21 14.06 -25.07
CA GLU A 96 7.30 14.95 -26.24
C GLU A 96 5.92 15.29 -26.82
N GLY A 97 4.86 14.68 -26.28
CA GLY A 97 3.49 14.78 -26.78
C GLY A 97 2.57 15.60 -25.88
N PRO A 98 1.25 15.41 -26.02
CA PRO A 98 0.27 16.06 -25.14
C PRO A 98 0.38 15.55 -23.70
N MET A 99 -0.29 16.24 -22.77
CA MET A 99 -0.45 15.77 -21.40
C MET A 99 -0.99 14.34 -21.37
N ARG A 100 -0.42 13.50 -20.50
CA ARG A 100 -0.87 12.11 -20.28
C ARG A 100 -1.16 11.87 -18.81
N GLN A 101 -2.08 10.95 -18.54
CA GLN A 101 -2.47 10.60 -17.17
C GLN A 101 -2.78 9.11 -17.06
N THR A 102 -2.60 8.55 -15.86
CA THR A 102 -3.03 7.20 -15.50
C THR A 102 -3.45 7.16 -14.03
N GLN A 103 -4.15 6.10 -13.65
CA GLN A 103 -4.46 5.80 -12.25
C GLN A 103 -3.61 4.62 -11.78
N ALA A 104 -2.82 4.83 -10.72
CA ALA A 104 -2.21 3.72 -10.00
C ALA A 104 -3.16 3.21 -8.91
N ARG A 105 -3.10 1.91 -8.63
CA ARG A 105 -3.83 1.23 -7.57
C ARG A 105 -2.83 0.72 -6.55
N ILE A 106 -2.97 1.16 -5.29
CA ILE A 106 -2.18 0.70 -4.15
C ILE A 106 -3.09 -0.14 -3.29
N PHE A 107 -2.82 -1.42 -3.13
CA PHE A 107 -3.75 -2.34 -2.51
C PHE A 107 -3.09 -3.40 -1.65
N SER A 108 -3.86 -3.88 -0.68
CA SER A 108 -3.62 -5.09 0.11
C SER A 108 -4.83 -6.02 -0.04
N GLU A 109 -4.91 -7.10 0.72
CA GLU A 109 -6.06 -8.03 0.67
C GLU A 109 -7.42 -7.36 0.93
N THR A 110 -7.46 -6.30 1.74
CA THR A 110 -8.72 -5.71 2.23
C THR A 110 -8.84 -4.20 2.06
N ILE A 111 -7.76 -3.53 1.65
CA ILE A 111 -7.71 -2.07 1.52
C ILE A 111 -7.16 -1.73 0.14
N GLU A 112 -7.79 -0.77 -0.53
CA GLU A 112 -7.38 -0.26 -1.83
C GLU A 112 -7.42 1.26 -1.84
N HIS A 113 -6.39 1.88 -2.39
CA HIS A 113 -6.29 3.31 -2.67
C HIS A 113 -5.96 3.54 -4.14
N HIS A 114 -6.36 4.70 -4.62
CA HIS A 114 -6.05 5.15 -5.97
C HIS A 114 -5.21 6.42 -5.92
N LEU A 115 -4.26 6.48 -6.85
CA LEU A 115 -3.34 7.60 -7.02
C LEU A 115 -3.42 8.07 -8.46
N LEU A 116 -3.74 9.35 -8.67
CA LEU A 116 -3.74 9.98 -9.97
C LEU A 116 -2.31 10.41 -10.33
N LEU A 117 -1.83 9.97 -11.49
CA LEU A 117 -0.51 10.30 -12.00
C LEU A 117 -0.70 11.13 -13.28
N ILE A 118 -0.20 12.36 -13.27
CA ILE A 118 -0.31 13.29 -14.41
C ILE A 118 1.10 13.66 -14.85
N GLN A 119 1.39 13.59 -16.14
CA GLN A 119 2.59 14.16 -16.71
C GLN A 119 2.23 15.25 -17.71
N GLU A 120 2.80 16.43 -17.51
CA GLU A 120 2.63 17.58 -18.41
C GLU A 120 3.05 17.25 -19.84
N GLY A 121 2.40 17.91 -20.80
CA GLY A 121 2.77 17.84 -22.22
C GLY A 121 4.00 18.68 -22.53
N ALA A 122 4.66 18.39 -23.65
CA ALA A 122 5.74 19.24 -24.13
C ALA A 122 5.23 20.68 -24.37
N PRO A 123 6.06 21.70 -24.08
CA PRO A 123 5.69 23.09 -24.37
C PRO A 123 5.42 23.25 -25.88
N GLU A 124 4.42 24.06 -26.21
CA GLU A 124 4.16 24.45 -27.60
C GLU A 124 5.42 25.10 -28.18
N LYS A 125 5.84 24.66 -29.38
CA LYS A 125 6.93 25.33 -30.07
C LYS A 125 6.46 26.76 -30.37
N PRO A 126 7.28 27.79 -30.13
CA PRO A 126 6.94 29.13 -30.57
C PRO A 126 6.69 29.07 -32.08
N GLU A 127 5.52 29.55 -32.52
CA GLU A 127 5.24 29.74 -33.94
C GLU A 127 6.38 30.57 -34.51
N ASP A 128 7.12 30.01 -35.48
CA ASP A 128 8.01 30.82 -36.30
C ASP A 128 7.14 31.93 -36.86
N SER A 129 7.42 33.16 -36.43
CA SER A 129 6.75 34.35 -36.92
C SER A 129 6.87 34.36 -38.44
N GLU A 130 5.79 33.96 -39.13
CA GLU A 130 5.64 34.15 -40.57
C GLU A 130 5.84 35.64 -40.84
N ASN A 131 7.02 35.94 -41.36
CA ASN A 131 7.39 37.28 -41.77
C ASN A 131 6.62 37.57 -43.08
N PRO A 132 5.81 38.64 -43.16
CA PRO A 132 4.99 38.95 -44.32
C PRO A 132 5.78 39.28 -45.59
#